data_AF-G8LVQ3-F1
#
_entry.id   AF-G8LVQ3-F1
#
_cell.length_a   1.000
_cell.length_b   1.000
_cell.length_c   1.000
_cell.angle_alpha   90.00
_cell.angle_beta   90.00
_cell.angle_gamma   90.00
#
_symmetry.space_group_name_H-M   'P 1'
#
loop_
_entity.id
_entity.type
_entity.pdbx_description
1 polymer ?
#
loop_
_entity_poly.entity_id
_entity_poly.type
_entity_poly.pdbx_seq_one_letter_code
_entity_poly.pdbx_strand_id
1 'polypeptide(L)'
;MKVGKHTIFMIKFITYFINGGIERYLFDIDYSGYVIEHFQYMENENSELAERFAYTVDQAYELGTSLGLSDEEFRMEISNAFNEWLSGKIPNLI
;
A
#
# COMPACT_ATOMS: atom_id res chain seq x y z
N MET A 1 -3.65 -17.62 -2.24
CA MET A 1 -2.41 -16.94 -2.66
C MET A 1 -1.33 -17.23 -1.64
N LYS A 2 -0.15 -17.75 -2.03
CA LYS A 2 0.97 -17.89 -1.12
C LYS A 2 1.72 -16.56 -1.14
N VAL A 3 1.62 -15.81 -0.04
CA VAL A 3 2.32 -14.52 0.13
C VAL A 3 3.56 -14.74 0.98
N GLY A 4 4.66 -14.09 0.62
CA GLY A 4 5.89 -14.17 1.39
C GLY A 4 5.91 -13.20 2.57
N LYS A 5 6.99 -13.23 3.34
CA LYS A 5 7.09 -12.52 4.62
C LYS A 5 7.07 -11.00 4.45
N HIS A 6 7.64 -10.47 3.36
CA HIS A 6 7.70 -9.03 3.11
C HIS A 6 6.33 -8.52 2.65
N THR A 7 5.65 -9.28 1.79
CA THR A 7 4.27 -8.99 1.42
C THR A 7 3.34 -8.99 2.65
N ILE A 8 3.47 -10.00 3.53
CA ILE A 8 2.70 -10.08 4.77
C ILE A 8 2.97 -8.88 5.68
N PHE A 9 4.23 -8.43 5.76
CA PHE A 9 4.59 -7.26 6.55
C PHE A 9 3.85 -6.01 6.05
N MET A 10 3.94 -5.72 4.74
CA MET A 10 3.26 -4.56 4.15
C MET A 10 1.74 -4.63 4.34
N ILE A 11 1.14 -5.81 4.15
CA ILE A 11 -0.29 -6.03 4.41
C ILE A 11 -0.65 -5.65 5.84
N LYS A 12 0.11 -6.13 6.83
CA LYS A 12 -0.15 -5.86 8.25
C LYS A 12 0.02 -4.38 8.59
N PHE A 13 1.09 -3.76 8.09
CA PHE A 13 1.38 -2.34 8.31
C PHE A 13 0.25 -1.45 7.77
N ILE A 14 -0.15 -1.66 6.51
CA ILE A 14 -1.22 -0.90 5.87
C ILE A 14 -2.57 -1.17 6.53
N THR A 15 -2.86 -2.42 6.90
CA THR A 15 -4.08 -2.77 7.64
C THR A 15 -4.13 -2.05 9.01
N TYR A 16 -3.00 -1.96 9.70
CA TYR A 16 -2.90 -1.26 10.98
C TYR A 16 -3.17 0.24 10.80
N PHE A 17 -2.64 0.84 9.74
CA PHE A 17 -2.98 2.21 9.36
C PHE A 17 -4.46 2.36 9.08
N ILE A 18 -5.03 1.65 8.10
CA ILE A 18 -6.44 1.78 7.71
C ILE A 18 -7.40 1.72 8.91
N ASN A 19 -7.14 0.79 9.84
CA ASN A 19 -8.00 0.55 11.01
C ASN A 19 -7.83 1.54 12.18
N GLY A 20 -7.04 2.60 12.03
CA GLY A 20 -6.87 3.60 13.10
C GLY A 20 -5.77 3.27 14.10
N GLY A 21 -4.97 2.25 13.83
CA GLY A 21 -3.89 1.84 14.73
C GLY A 21 -2.73 2.83 14.78
N ILE A 22 -2.51 3.59 13.70
CA ILE A 22 -1.47 4.61 13.61
C ILE A 22 -2.01 5.87 12.91
N GLU A 23 -1.54 7.03 13.37
CA GLU A 23 -1.86 8.33 12.81
C GLU A 23 -1.15 8.54 11.48
N ARG A 24 -1.70 9.41 10.62
CA ARG A 24 -1.16 9.70 9.28
C ARG A 24 0.30 10.13 9.33
N TYR A 25 0.63 11.05 10.23
CA TYR A 25 1.99 11.56 10.41
C TYR A 25 3.03 10.45 10.66
N LEU A 26 2.72 9.49 11.53
CA LEU A 26 3.64 8.39 11.83
C LEU A 26 3.68 7.36 10.69
N PHE A 27 2.53 7.11 10.06
CA PHE A 27 2.49 6.26 8.87
C PHE A 27 3.36 6.82 7.74
N ASP A 28 3.37 8.14 7.52
CA ASP A 28 4.21 8.80 6.51
C ASP A 28 5.71 8.63 6.75
N ILE A 29 6.13 8.81 8.00
CA ILE A 29 7.54 8.64 8.39
C ILE A 29 8.02 7.23 8.05
N ASP A 30 7.17 6.23 8.30
CA ASP A 30 7.51 4.83 8.13
C ASP A 30 7.31 4.32 6.69
N TYR A 31 6.31 4.83 5.96
CA TYR A 31 5.87 4.27 4.68
C TYR A 31 6.99 4.20 3.65
N SER A 32 7.64 5.33 3.33
CA SER A 32 8.69 5.36 2.32
C SER A 32 9.88 4.46 2.68
N GLY A 33 10.21 4.35 3.98
CA GLY A 33 11.24 3.45 4.47
C GLY A 33 10.88 1.98 4.24
N TYR A 34 9.65 1.59 4.58
CA TYR A 34 9.20 0.22 4.39
C TYR A 34 8.99 -0.16 2.93
N VAL A 35 8.56 0.76 2.06
CA VAL A 35 8.52 0.49 0.61
C VAL A 35 9.92 0.19 0.09
N ILE A 36 10.92 1.03 0.42
CA ILE A 36 12.32 0.78 0.01
C ILE A 36 12.84 -0.55 0.55
N GLU A 37 12.57 -0.86 1.82
CA GLU A 37 13.06 -2.07 2.47
C GLU A 37 12.40 -3.34 1.94
N HIS A 38 11.10 -3.32 1.65
CA HIS A 38 10.31 -4.53 1.40
C HIS A 38 10.02 -4.78 -0.08
N PHE A 39 9.96 -3.76 -0.93
CA PHE A 39 9.44 -3.91 -2.30
C PHE A 39 10.22 -4.91 -3.15
N GLN A 40 11.56 -4.81 -3.18
CA GLN A 40 12.39 -5.75 -3.95
C GLN A 40 12.19 -7.21 -3.49
N TYR A 41 11.93 -7.44 -2.20
CA TYR A 41 11.65 -8.78 -1.71
C TYR A 41 10.23 -9.22 -2.08
N MET A 42 9.25 -8.31 -2.09
CA MET A 42 7.91 -8.60 -2.60
C MET A 42 7.95 -9.03 -4.06
N GLU A 43 8.76 -8.38 -4.90
CA GLU A 43 8.95 -8.77 -6.31
C GLU A 43 9.48 -10.20 -6.44
N ASN A 44 10.45 -10.57 -5.60
CA ASN A 44 11.00 -11.93 -5.56
C ASN A 44 9.99 -12.96 -5.01
N GLU A 45 9.11 -12.55 -4.10
CA GLU A 45 8.07 -13.42 -3.52
C GLU A 45 6.93 -13.67 -4.51
N ASN A 46 6.47 -12.62 -5.19
CA ASN A 46 5.43 -12.63 -6.21
C ASN A 46 5.45 -11.32 -7.00
N SER A 47 6.06 -11.33 -8.19
CA SER A 47 6.23 -10.13 -9.02
C SER A 47 4.91 -9.48 -9.45
N GLU A 48 3.90 -10.26 -9.80
CA GLU A 48 2.58 -9.73 -10.19
C GLU A 48 1.90 -9.01 -9.02
N LEU A 49 2.02 -9.57 -7.81
CA LEU A 49 1.46 -8.94 -6.62
C LEU A 49 2.22 -7.66 -6.23
N ALA A 50 3.54 -7.63 -6.40
CA ALA A 50 4.35 -6.44 -6.16
C ALA A 50 4.08 -5.34 -7.20
N GLU A 51 3.96 -5.69 -8.47
CA GLU A 51 3.56 -4.76 -9.53
C GLU A 51 2.20 -4.13 -9.22
N ARG A 52 1.22 -4.95 -8.82
CA ARG A 52 -0.10 -4.46 -8.42
C ARG A 52 -0.06 -3.57 -7.18
N PHE A 53 0.83 -3.83 -6.23
CA PHE A 53 1.04 -2.94 -5.09
C PHE A 53 1.46 -1.53 -5.55
N ALA A 54 2.42 -1.46 -6.48
CA ALA A 54 2.91 -0.20 -7.02
C ALA A 54 1.79 0.59 -7.74
N TYR A 55 1.00 -0.10 -8.56
CA TYR A 55 -0.09 0.53 -9.31
C TYR A 55 -1.37 0.81 -8.51
N THR A 56 -1.46 0.39 -7.25
CA THR A 56 -2.61 0.71 -6.40
C THR A 56 -2.20 1.47 -5.15
N VAL A 57 -1.60 0.81 -4.17
CA VAL A 57 -1.34 1.41 -2.85
C VAL A 57 -0.28 2.49 -2.94
N ASP A 58 0.83 2.24 -3.63
CA ASP A 58 1.93 3.21 -3.77
C ASP A 58 1.48 4.43 -4.57
N GLN A 59 0.78 4.19 -5.69
CA GLN A 59 0.15 5.28 -6.45
C GLN A 59 -0.86 6.08 -5.62
N ALA A 60 -1.74 5.43 -4.86
CA ALA A 60 -2.70 6.11 -4.00
C ALA A 60 -2.03 6.93 -2.90
N TYR A 61 -0.92 6.42 -2.34
CA TYR A 61 -0.11 7.15 -1.38
C TYR A 61 0.47 8.44 -1.97
N GLU A 62 1.09 8.36 -3.15
CA GLU A 62 1.69 9.51 -3.83
C GLU A 62 0.61 10.54 -4.24
N LEU A 63 -0.49 10.07 -4.82
CA LEU A 63 -1.61 10.93 -5.21
C LEU A 63 -2.24 11.62 -4.00
N GLY A 64 -2.56 10.86 -2.95
CA GLY A 64 -3.17 11.41 -1.74
C GLY A 64 -2.28 12.45 -1.05
N THR A 65 -0.96 12.22 -1.05
CA THR A 65 0.03 13.17 -0.51
C THR A 65 0.11 14.43 -1.37
N SER A 66 0.21 14.27 -2.69
CA SER A 66 0.33 15.41 -3.62
C SER A 66 -0.92 16.29 -3.68
N LEU A 67 -2.10 15.70 -3.51
CA LEU A 67 -3.39 16.41 -3.44
C LEU A 67 -3.64 17.06 -2.07
N GLY A 68 -2.84 16.73 -1.05
CA GLY A 68 -3.02 17.25 0.30
C GLY A 68 -4.35 16.82 0.93
N LEU A 69 -4.75 15.57 0.71
CA LEU A 69 -5.97 14.99 1.28
C LEU A 69 -5.98 15.10 2.81
N SER A 70 -7.18 15.24 3.40
CA SER A 70 -7.31 15.13 4.86
C SER A 70 -6.91 13.73 5.35
N ASP A 71 -6.61 13.60 6.64
CA ASP A 71 -6.29 12.31 7.24
C ASP A 71 -7.40 11.25 7.01
N GLU A 72 -8.67 11.66 7.06
CA GLU A 72 -9.80 10.76 6.77
C GLU A 72 -9.89 10.39 5.28
N GLU A 73 -9.77 11.38 4.39
CA GLU A 73 -9.82 11.17 2.94
C GLU A 73 -8.67 10.27 2.47
N PHE A 74 -7.46 10.56 2.96
CA PHE A 74 -6.26 9.78 2.66
C PHE A 74 -6.41 8.33 3.12
N ARG A 75 -6.90 8.12 4.34
CA ARG A 75 -7.13 6.78 4.89
C ARG A 75 -8.17 6.02 4.08
N MET A 76 -9.23 6.68 3.63
CA MET A 76 -10.23 6.09 2.76
C MET A 76 -9.62 5.66 1.41
N GLU A 77 -8.79 6.51 0.83
CA GLU A 77 -8.11 6.24 -0.43
C GLU A 77 -7.17 5.04 -0.33
N ILE A 78 -6.32 4.98 0.70
CA ILE A 78 -5.46 3.83 0.95
C ILE A 78 -6.27 2.56 1.21
N SER A 79 -7.41 2.66 1.91
CA SER A 79 -8.30 1.52 2.13
C SER A 79 -8.87 0.96 0.83
N ASN A 80 -9.29 1.83 -0.09
CA ASN A 80 -9.79 1.43 -1.40
C ASN A 80 -8.69 0.77 -2.23
N ALA A 81 -7.52 1.42 -2.35
CA ALA A 81 -6.37 0.91 -3.08
C ALA A 81 -5.83 -0.42 -2.51
N PHE A 82 -5.90 -0.61 -1.19
CA PHE A 82 -5.54 -1.85 -0.52
C PHE A 82 -6.50 -3.00 -0.88
N ASN A 83 -7.81 -2.74 -0.91
CA ASN A 83 -8.78 -3.73 -1.36
C ASN A 83 -8.56 -4.10 -2.83
N GLU A 84 -8.28 -3.10 -3.68
CA GLU A 84 -7.95 -3.33 -5.09
C GLU A 84 -6.70 -4.19 -5.24
N TRP A 85 -5.62 -3.86 -4.52
CA TRP A 85 -4.38 -4.64 -4.49
C TRP A 85 -4.64 -6.13 -4.22
N LEU A 86 -5.48 -6.44 -3.22
CA LEU A 86 -5.74 -7.83 -2.83
C LEU A 86 -6.81 -8.53 -3.67
N SER A 87 -7.61 -7.79 -4.44
CA SER A 87 -8.74 -8.34 -5.22
C SER A 87 -8.34 -9.19 -6.44
N GLY A 88 -7.08 -9.18 -6.87
CA GLY A 88 -6.62 -9.87 -8.08
C GLY A 88 -6.88 -9.13 -9.39
N LYS A 89 -7.54 -7.97 -9.38
CA LYS A 89 -7.76 -7.16 -10.58
C LYS A 89 -6.60 -6.18 -10.76
N ILE A 90 -5.93 -6.23 -11.91
CA ILE A 90 -5.07 -5.13 -12.36
C ILE A 90 -6.02 -4.02 -12.83
N PRO A 91 -5.88 -2.76 -12.39
CA PRO A 91 -6.63 -1.66 -12.98
C PRO A 91 -6.41 -1.69 -14.49
N ASN A 92 -7.48 -1.60 -15.28
CA ASN A 92 -7.36 -1.48 -16.73
C ASN A 92 -6.63 -0.16 -17.03
N LEU A 93 -5.32 -0.24 -17.23
CA LEU A 93 -4.49 0.82 -17.78
C LEU A 93 -4.81 0.89 -19.27
N ILE A 94 -5.81 1.71 -19.64
CA ILE A 94 -6.08 2.15 -21.01
C ILE A 94 -5.87 3.66 -21.07
#